data_AF-Q0F3N9-F1
#
_entry.id   AF-Q0F3N9-F1
#
_cell.length_a   1.000
_cell.length_b   1.000
_cell.length_c   1.000
_cell.angle_alpha   90.00
_cell.angle_beta   90.00
_cell.angle_gamma   90.00
#
_symmetry.space_group_name_H-M   'P 1'
#
loop_
_entity.id
_entity.type
_entity.pdbx_description
1 polymer ?
#
loop_
_entity_poly.entity_id
_entity_poly.type
_entity_poly.pdbx_seq_one_letter_code
_entity_poly.pdbx_strand_id
1 'polypeptide(L)'
;MKSRLLLAGFAAAMTVCQPVFSAEPGHKTAQDALYPVSPLIVTKGVDSIYPSVAGDFMVYSTMVPDHSGVVRVSKFSPKAAVREVKPMVVDEAIRFGVAVQDGSVGYVSNRLGPISAWMWRGHGESHLAIISGATYRGGVIPYHLNASSDGQVWCFDTPFQKLRQNEMLSSFGKHPDSELIGQLWRTYDGDNFRIKAGYKATKAGNDNKFDPPSLYILDRKSGDLTMIPNAFDGTISPDGRKVIFVRETKGNYDLWMQEINGGELVQLTDSPFGDFEPAWSPDGSRVLFVSNRDSAGAVTRTSIYMMDLNTNSITRLTNASRAVDGGPAWMDKDTVVFHSNRDPEKPQTELTSGWNIWQLKLK
;
A
#
# COMPACT_ATOMS: atom_id res chain seq x y z
N MET A 1 23.35 74.73 44.24
CA MET A 1 22.94 75.70 43.20
C MET A 1 23.60 75.31 41.88
N LYS A 2 23.10 75.78 40.73
CA LYS A 2 23.44 75.23 39.38
C LYS A 2 24.92 75.39 38.97
N SER A 3 25.51 74.34 38.39
CA SER A 3 26.17 74.41 37.08
C SER A 3 26.59 73.01 36.57
N ARG A 4 26.40 72.77 35.27
CA ARG A 4 27.01 71.64 34.53
C ARG A 4 28.30 72.15 33.88
N LEU A 5 29.28 71.28 33.69
CA LEU A 5 30.08 71.26 32.46
C LEU A 5 30.43 69.79 32.10
N LEU A 6 30.59 69.51 30.81
CA LEU A 6 30.88 68.18 30.23
C LEU A 6 32.32 68.14 29.66
N LEU A 7 32.71 66.92 29.22
CA LEU A 7 33.95 66.55 28.50
C LEU A 7 35.22 66.51 29.37
N ALA A 8 36.13 65.55 29.24
CA ALA A 8 36.21 64.24 28.54
C ALA A 8 37.26 63.38 29.31
N GLY A 9 37.52 62.10 29.10
CA GLY A 9 37.13 61.06 28.13
C GLY A 9 37.89 59.76 28.48
N PHE A 10 37.85 58.73 27.62
CA PHE A 10 38.39 57.36 27.83
C PHE A 10 37.64 56.47 28.83
N ALA A 11 36.76 55.62 28.29
CA ALA A 11 36.33 54.37 28.90
C ALA A 11 36.90 53.20 28.06
N ALA A 12 37.51 52.21 28.71
CA ALA A 12 38.04 51.02 28.05
C ALA A 12 36.91 50.07 27.63
N ALA A 13 37.02 49.46 26.45
CA ALA A 13 36.04 48.53 25.94
C ALA A 13 36.10 47.18 26.68
N MET A 14 34.99 46.78 27.30
CA MET A 14 34.76 45.36 27.65
C MET A 14 34.09 44.67 26.47
N THR A 15 34.79 43.71 25.85
CA THR A 15 34.23 42.89 24.78
C THR A 15 33.25 41.88 25.34
N VAL A 16 31.95 42.15 25.21
CA VAL A 16 30.89 41.16 25.45
C VAL A 16 30.72 40.33 24.19
N CYS A 17 31.19 39.08 24.20
CA CYS A 17 30.87 38.11 23.14
C CYS A 17 29.37 37.81 23.16
N GLN A 18 28.64 38.25 22.14
CA GLN A 18 27.33 37.70 21.83
C GLN A 18 27.48 36.45 20.96
N PRO A 19 26.67 35.39 21.18
CA PRO A 19 26.61 34.27 20.27
C PRO A 19 25.89 34.71 18.98
N VAL A 20 26.63 34.73 17.86
CA VAL A 20 26.04 34.91 16.54
C VAL A 20 25.26 33.64 16.19
N PHE A 21 23.94 33.67 16.33
CA PHE A 21 23.06 32.66 15.75
C PHE A 21 23.00 32.84 14.22
N SER A 22 24.01 32.32 13.52
CA SER A 22 23.87 31.98 12.10
C SER A 22 23.28 30.58 12.01
N ALA A 23 21.95 30.50 11.94
CA ALA A 23 21.26 29.27 11.58
C ALA A 23 21.21 29.17 10.04
N GLU A 24 22.33 28.81 9.42
CA GLU A 24 22.28 28.27 8.07
C GLU A 24 21.40 27.00 8.10
N PRO A 25 20.44 26.84 7.17
CA PRO A 25 19.71 25.59 7.03
C PRO A 25 20.69 24.54 6.51
N GLY A 26 21.35 23.84 7.44
CA GLY A 26 22.40 22.88 7.11
C GLY A 26 21.91 21.89 6.07
N HIS A 27 22.55 21.91 4.90
CA HIS A 27 22.46 20.81 3.95
C HIS A 27 22.85 19.54 4.70
N LYS A 28 21.85 18.74 5.10
CA LYS A 28 22.09 17.35 5.45
C LYS A 28 22.73 16.73 4.21
N THR A 29 24.00 16.36 4.34
CA THR A 29 24.67 15.50 3.36
C THR A 29 23.74 14.34 3.07
N ALA A 30 23.55 14.03 1.78
CA ALA A 30 22.65 12.97 1.36
C ALA A 30 23.04 11.70 2.11
N GLN A 31 22.10 11.12 2.86
CA GLN A 31 22.37 9.86 3.53
C GLN A 31 22.46 8.78 2.45
N ASP A 32 23.55 8.01 2.46
CA ASP A 32 23.71 6.88 1.55
C ASP A 32 22.55 5.90 1.69
N ALA A 33 22.18 5.27 0.59
CA ALA A 33 21.12 4.28 0.56
C ALA A 33 21.51 3.09 1.47
N LEU A 34 20.59 2.62 2.32
CA LEU A 34 20.85 1.42 3.16
C LEU A 34 21.16 0.18 2.31
N TYR A 35 20.60 0.14 1.10
CA TYR A 35 20.78 -0.91 0.09
C TYR A 35 20.81 -0.28 -1.31
N PRO A 36 21.40 -0.93 -2.32
CA PRO A 36 21.35 -0.46 -3.71
C PRO A 36 19.91 -0.35 -4.22
N VAL A 37 19.48 0.88 -4.54
CA VAL A 37 18.15 1.22 -5.08
C VAL A 37 18.29 1.72 -6.51
N SER A 38 17.44 1.26 -7.42
CA SER A 38 17.44 1.70 -8.83
C SER A 38 16.01 1.74 -9.43
N PRO A 39 15.74 2.61 -10.42
CA PRO A 39 14.45 2.66 -11.08
C PRO A 39 14.25 1.44 -11.99
N LEU A 40 13.12 0.75 -11.84
CA LEU A 40 12.77 -0.44 -12.62
C LEU A 40 11.83 -0.11 -13.78
N ILE A 41 10.72 0.58 -13.52
CA ILE A 41 9.76 1.05 -14.53
C ILE A 41 9.53 2.54 -14.32
N VAL A 42 9.87 3.33 -15.35
CA VAL A 42 9.68 4.79 -15.38
C VAL A 42 8.92 5.13 -16.65
N THR A 43 7.74 5.71 -16.50
CA THR A 43 6.86 6.06 -17.63
C THR A 43 6.42 7.51 -17.49
N LYS A 44 6.80 8.36 -18.45
CA LYS A 44 6.54 9.80 -18.37
C LYS A 44 5.03 10.08 -18.41
N GLY A 45 4.52 10.72 -17.36
CA GLY A 45 3.11 11.13 -17.27
C GLY A 45 2.15 10.00 -16.87
N VAL A 46 2.66 8.84 -16.45
CA VAL A 46 1.86 7.70 -15.97
C VAL A 46 2.40 7.24 -14.63
N ASP A 47 1.58 7.34 -13.58
CA ASP A 47 1.93 6.78 -12.28
C ASP A 47 1.91 5.26 -12.36
N SER A 48 3.01 4.61 -12.01
CA SER A 48 3.15 3.15 -11.94
C SER A 48 3.27 2.75 -10.47
N ILE A 49 2.24 2.07 -9.96
CA ILE A 49 2.01 1.86 -8.50
C ILE A 49 1.55 0.44 -8.17
N TYR A 50 1.64 0.07 -6.90
CA TYR A 50 1.21 -1.23 -6.34
C TYR A 50 1.68 -2.45 -7.16
N PRO A 51 3.00 -2.72 -7.23
CA PRO A 51 3.52 -3.94 -7.84
C PRO A 51 3.11 -5.18 -7.04
N SER A 52 2.74 -6.24 -7.75
CA SER A 52 2.40 -7.58 -7.25
C SER A 52 3.19 -8.59 -8.07
N VAL A 53 3.77 -9.62 -7.45
CA VAL A 53 4.63 -10.61 -8.11
C VAL A 53 4.20 -12.02 -7.73
N ALA A 54 4.00 -12.88 -8.73
CA ALA A 54 3.73 -14.30 -8.55
C ALA A 54 4.20 -15.09 -9.79
N GLY A 55 4.70 -16.31 -9.57
CA GLY A 55 5.30 -17.10 -10.65
C GLY A 55 6.40 -16.32 -11.36
N ASP A 56 6.31 -16.22 -12.69
CA ASP A 56 7.27 -15.50 -13.54
C ASP A 56 6.80 -14.11 -13.99
N PHE A 57 5.78 -13.58 -13.33
CA PHE A 57 5.08 -12.35 -13.72
C PHE A 57 5.11 -11.30 -12.61
N MET A 58 5.22 -10.05 -13.04
CA MET A 58 4.89 -8.89 -12.20
C MET A 58 3.67 -8.21 -12.81
N VAL A 59 2.74 -7.82 -11.95
CA VAL A 59 1.57 -6.99 -12.26
C VAL A 59 1.73 -5.66 -11.53
N TYR A 60 1.33 -4.55 -12.12
CA TYR A 60 1.25 -3.25 -11.43
C TYR A 60 0.09 -2.44 -11.99
N SER A 61 -0.40 -1.48 -11.20
CA SER A 61 -1.44 -0.55 -11.66
C SER A 61 -0.83 0.70 -12.30
N THR A 62 -1.49 1.19 -13.34
CA THR A 62 -1.21 2.47 -13.98
C THR A 62 -2.29 3.49 -13.64
N MET A 63 -1.91 4.75 -13.43
CA MET A 63 -2.85 5.85 -13.24
C MET A 63 -2.43 7.08 -14.05
N VAL A 64 -3.41 7.65 -14.75
CA VAL A 64 -3.37 8.95 -15.42
C VAL A 64 -4.61 9.75 -14.99
N PRO A 65 -4.71 11.07 -15.23
CA PRO A 65 -5.76 11.91 -14.64
C PRO A 65 -7.21 11.46 -14.91
N ASP A 66 -7.46 10.76 -16.02
CA ASP A 66 -8.77 10.32 -16.50
C ASP A 66 -8.94 8.79 -16.59
N HIS A 67 -7.87 8.01 -16.41
CA HIS A 67 -7.90 6.55 -16.59
C HIS A 67 -7.02 5.80 -15.59
N SER A 68 -7.42 4.56 -15.27
CA SER A 68 -6.61 3.62 -14.49
C SER A 68 -6.60 2.25 -15.17
N GLY A 69 -5.42 1.65 -15.24
CA GLY A 69 -5.19 0.36 -15.86
C GLY A 69 -4.43 -0.62 -14.95
N VAL A 70 -4.27 -1.83 -15.45
CA VAL A 70 -3.45 -2.88 -14.85
C VAL A 70 -2.56 -3.47 -15.95
N VAL A 71 -1.27 -3.57 -15.67
CA VAL A 71 -0.25 -4.01 -16.63
C VAL A 71 0.46 -5.23 -16.07
N ARG A 72 0.57 -6.28 -16.88
CA ARG A 72 1.37 -7.49 -16.62
C ARG A 72 2.64 -7.45 -17.46
N VAL A 73 3.77 -7.78 -16.84
CA VAL A 73 5.08 -7.92 -17.48
C VAL A 73 5.76 -9.22 -17.02
N SER A 74 6.77 -9.68 -17.75
CA SER A 74 7.64 -10.74 -17.22
C SER A 74 8.52 -10.17 -16.12
N LYS A 75 8.65 -10.89 -15.00
CA LYS A 75 9.50 -10.47 -13.88
C LYS A 75 10.99 -10.40 -14.26
N PHE A 76 11.42 -11.24 -15.20
CA PHE A 76 12.80 -11.30 -15.70
C PHE A 76 13.15 -10.17 -16.67
N SER A 77 12.15 -9.67 -17.40
CA SER A 77 12.31 -8.59 -18.38
C SER A 77 11.16 -7.56 -18.26
N PRO A 78 11.04 -6.79 -17.17
CA PRO A 78 9.87 -5.94 -16.91
C PRO A 78 9.62 -4.81 -17.93
N LYS A 79 10.62 -4.51 -18.77
CA LYS A 79 10.53 -3.53 -19.87
C LYS A 79 10.16 -4.14 -21.22
N ALA A 80 10.02 -5.47 -21.30
CA ALA A 80 9.70 -6.21 -22.51
C ALA A 80 8.36 -6.97 -22.37
N ALA A 81 7.72 -7.26 -23.50
CA ALA A 81 6.44 -7.99 -23.56
C ALA A 81 5.35 -7.42 -22.61
N VAL A 82 5.29 -6.09 -22.51
CA VAL A 82 4.32 -5.36 -21.70
C VAL A 82 2.90 -5.64 -22.20
N ARG A 83 2.03 -6.11 -21.30
CA ARG A 83 0.63 -6.43 -21.62
C ARG A 83 -0.32 -5.74 -20.67
N GLU A 84 -1.05 -4.77 -21.18
CA GLU A 84 -2.14 -4.10 -20.48
C GLU A 84 -3.42 -4.96 -20.49
N VAL A 85 -4.11 -5.01 -19.35
CA VAL A 85 -5.46 -5.58 -19.24
C VAL A 85 -6.42 -4.58 -19.86
N LYS A 86 -7.04 -4.95 -20.98
CA LYS A 86 -7.92 -4.06 -21.73
C LYS A 86 -9.32 -3.99 -21.11
N PRO A 87 -9.90 -2.80 -20.94
CA PRO A 87 -11.35 -2.63 -20.78
C PRO A 87 -12.11 -3.36 -21.90
N MET A 88 -13.22 -4.02 -21.58
CA MET A 88 -14.12 -4.63 -22.58
C MET A 88 -15.34 -3.76 -22.88
N VAL A 89 -15.60 -2.72 -22.07
CA VAL A 89 -16.68 -1.75 -22.28
C VAL A 89 -16.17 -0.32 -22.16
N VAL A 90 -16.95 0.63 -22.70
CA VAL A 90 -16.72 2.07 -22.52
C VAL A 90 -16.88 2.43 -21.04
N ASP A 91 -16.05 3.38 -20.57
CA ASP A 91 -15.99 3.88 -19.18
C ASP A 91 -15.64 2.83 -18.10
N GLU A 92 -15.11 1.67 -18.50
CA GLU A 92 -14.52 0.72 -17.56
C GLU A 92 -13.14 1.18 -17.07
N ALA A 93 -13.02 1.34 -15.75
CA ALA A 93 -11.79 1.60 -15.02
C ALA A 93 -11.32 0.30 -14.34
N ILE A 94 -10.04 -0.04 -14.54
CA ILE A 94 -9.41 -1.25 -14.00
C ILE A 94 -8.38 -0.82 -12.94
N ARG A 95 -8.36 -1.50 -11.78
CA ARG A 95 -7.55 -1.12 -10.60
C ARG A 95 -7.01 -2.34 -9.86
N PHE A 96 -6.03 -2.13 -8.98
CA PHE A 96 -5.51 -3.10 -8.00
C PHE A 96 -5.17 -4.47 -8.62
N GLY A 97 -4.17 -4.46 -9.51
CA GLY A 97 -3.73 -5.66 -10.20
C GLY A 97 -2.95 -6.63 -9.31
N VAL A 98 -3.33 -7.91 -9.31
CA VAL A 98 -2.67 -8.98 -8.56
C VAL A 98 -2.16 -10.05 -9.52
N ALA A 99 -0.89 -10.43 -9.37
CA ALA A 99 -0.29 -11.53 -10.13
C ALA A 99 -0.67 -12.90 -9.52
N VAL A 100 -0.87 -13.90 -10.37
CA VAL A 100 -1.04 -15.31 -9.97
C VAL A 100 0.04 -16.16 -10.65
N GLN A 101 0.50 -17.23 -10.01
CA GLN A 101 1.67 -18.02 -10.44
C GLN A 101 1.53 -18.64 -11.85
N ASP A 102 0.32 -18.96 -12.30
CA ASP A 102 0.01 -19.46 -13.64
C ASP A 102 0.06 -18.37 -14.74
N GLY A 103 0.32 -17.11 -14.36
CA GLY A 103 0.31 -15.93 -15.23
C GLY A 103 -1.04 -15.25 -15.37
N SER A 104 -2.07 -15.72 -14.65
CA SER A 104 -3.36 -15.07 -14.53
C SER A 104 -3.26 -13.73 -13.78
N VAL A 105 -4.27 -12.87 -13.95
CA VAL A 105 -4.27 -11.51 -13.37
C VAL A 105 -5.63 -11.23 -12.73
N GLY A 106 -5.62 -11.04 -11.41
CA GLY A 106 -6.75 -10.46 -10.69
C GLY A 106 -6.74 -8.94 -10.78
N TYR A 107 -7.92 -8.33 -10.77
CA TYR A 107 -8.11 -6.88 -10.73
C TYR A 107 -9.48 -6.51 -10.15
N VAL A 108 -9.69 -5.22 -9.92
CA VAL A 108 -10.98 -4.61 -9.58
C VAL A 108 -11.49 -3.86 -10.81
N SER A 109 -12.79 -3.98 -11.12
CA SER A 109 -13.44 -3.29 -12.25
C SER A 109 -14.78 -2.68 -11.84
N ASN A 110 -15.15 -1.56 -12.46
CA ASN A 110 -16.47 -0.92 -12.33
C ASN A 110 -17.48 -1.38 -13.41
N ARG A 111 -17.15 -2.41 -14.20
CA ARG A 111 -18.00 -2.88 -15.31
C ARG A 111 -19.38 -3.36 -14.84
N LEU A 112 -20.41 -2.98 -15.60
CA LEU A 112 -21.78 -3.47 -15.47
C LEU A 112 -22.13 -4.48 -16.57
N GLY A 113 -22.74 -5.61 -16.21
CA GLY A 113 -23.39 -6.51 -17.19
C GLY A 113 -23.68 -7.91 -16.65
N PRO A 114 -24.51 -8.71 -17.36
CA PRO A 114 -24.80 -10.11 -17.00
C PRO A 114 -23.60 -11.04 -17.21
N ILE A 115 -22.52 -10.55 -17.83
CA ILE A 115 -21.20 -11.16 -17.79
C ILE A 115 -20.46 -10.57 -16.58
N SER A 116 -21.02 -10.81 -15.40
CA SER A 116 -20.30 -10.76 -14.13
C SER A 116 -18.98 -11.50 -14.33
N ALA A 117 -17.83 -10.97 -13.88
CA ALA A 117 -16.52 -11.48 -14.30
C ALA A 117 -16.22 -12.87 -13.71
N TRP A 118 -16.75 -13.89 -14.38
CA TRP A 118 -16.53 -15.28 -14.10
C TRP A 118 -15.03 -15.54 -14.04
N MET A 119 -14.60 -16.11 -12.91
CA MET A 119 -13.33 -16.78 -12.73
C MET A 119 -13.08 -17.74 -13.90
N TRP A 120 -12.43 -17.26 -14.96
CA TRP A 120 -12.26 -18.08 -16.16
C TRP A 120 -11.23 -19.17 -15.83
N ARG A 121 -11.69 -20.39 -15.51
CA ARG A 121 -10.84 -21.58 -15.35
C ARG A 121 -10.26 -22.06 -16.69
N GLY A 122 -9.86 -21.13 -17.56
CA GLY A 122 -9.14 -21.43 -18.79
C GLY A 122 -7.65 -21.53 -18.50
N HIS A 123 -6.99 -22.55 -19.05
CA HIS A 123 -5.54 -22.61 -19.03
C HIS A 123 -4.97 -21.44 -19.85
N GLY A 124 -4.34 -20.50 -19.15
CA GLY A 124 -3.84 -19.24 -19.72
C GLY A 124 -4.91 -18.15 -19.70
N GLU A 125 -4.67 -17.10 -18.92
CA GLU A 125 -5.50 -15.89 -18.82
C GLU A 125 -6.80 -16.05 -18.02
N SER A 126 -6.71 -16.65 -16.82
CA SER A 126 -7.77 -16.44 -15.82
C SER A 126 -7.78 -14.97 -15.42
N HIS A 127 -8.90 -14.31 -15.62
CA HIS A 127 -9.14 -12.97 -15.08
C HIS A 127 -10.15 -13.09 -13.94
N LEU A 128 -9.81 -12.55 -12.77
CA LEU A 128 -10.77 -12.30 -11.70
C LEU A 128 -11.01 -10.79 -11.67
N ALA A 129 -12.24 -10.35 -11.91
CA ALA A 129 -12.62 -8.96 -11.67
C ALA A 129 -13.62 -8.90 -10.52
N ILE A 130 -13.26 -8.22 -9.42
CA ILE A 130 -14.26 -7.84 -8.42
C ILE A 130 -15.03 -6.64 -8.97
N ILE A 131 -16.33 -6.82 -9.21
CA ILE A 131 -17.20 -5.84 -9.86
C ILE A 131 -17.84 -4.89 -8.85
N SER A 132 -17.73 -3.59 -9.14
CA SER A 132 -18.55 -2.55 -8.53
C SER A 132 -19.83 -2.30 -9.33
N GLY A 133 -21.00 -2.60 -8.74
CA GLY A 133 -22.31 -2.45 -9.36
C GLY A 133 -22.79 -1.00 -9.50
N ALA A 134 -22.27 -0.28 -10.47
CA ALA A 134 -22.57 1.13 -10.73
C ALA A 134 -23.98 1.46 -11.32
N THR A 135 -25.11 1.02 -10.74
CA THR A 135 -26.46 1.59 -11.13
C THR A 135 -27.61 1.57 -10.10
N TYR A 136 -27.61 0.72 -9.07
CA TYR A 136 -28.73 0.59 -8.08
C TYR A 136 -28.35 0.98 -6.62
N ARG A 137 -28.80 0.33 -5.50
CA ARG A 137 -28.49 0.61 -4.06
C ARG A 137 -27.46 -0.29 -3.25
N GLY A 138 -26.21 0.14 -2.97
CA GLY A 138 -25.23 -0.43 -1.98
C GLY A 138 -23.95 -1.21 -2.41
N GLY A 139 -22.93 -0.59 -3.04
CA GLY A 139 -21.99 -1.33 -3.90
C GLY A 139 -20.51 -1.30 -3.54
N VAL A 140 -19.78 -2.34 -3.95
CA VAL A 140 -18.44 -2.67 -3.44
C VAL A 140 -17.35 -2.20 -4.39
N ILE A 141 -16.51 -1.27 -3.93
CA ILE A 141 -15.19 -1.03 -4.52
C ILE A 141 -14.18 -1.44 -3.46
N PRO A 142 -13.41 -2.51 -3.67
CA PRO A 142 -12.27 -2.79 -2.83
C PRO A 142 -11.23 -1.67 -2.88
N TYR A 143 -10.63 -1.33 -1.74
CA TYR A 143 -9.48 -0.42 -1.72
C TYR A 143 -8.16 -1.15 -1.96
N HIS A 144 -8.08 -2.42 -1.60
CA HIS A 144 -6.95 -3.30 -1.92
C HIS A 144 -7.46 -4.67 -2.36
N LEU A 145 -6.62 -5.38 -3.13
CA LEU A 145 -6.84 -6.75 -3.57
C LEU A 145 -5.52 -7.51 -3.41
N ASN A 146 -5.57 -8.72 -2.87
CA ASN A 146 -4.42 -9.62 -2.76
C ASN A 146 -4.86 -11.08 -2.88
N ALA A 147 -3.91 -11.98 -3.13
CA ALA A 147 -4.17 -13.41 -3.30
C ALA A 147 -2.99 -14.25 -2.84
N SER A 148 -3.27 -15.51 -2.49
CA SER A 148 -2.27 -16.56 -2.42
C SER A 148 -1.57 -16.75 -3.77
N SER A 149 -0.36 -17.30 -3.76
CA SER A 149 0.47 -17.46 -4.96
C SER A 149 -0.21 -18.27 -6.08
N ASP A 150 -0.98 -19.29 -5.72
CA ASP A 150 -1.79 -20.15 -6.59
C ASP A 150 -3.18 -19.57 -6.94
N GLY A 151 -3.48 -18.39 -6.41
CA GLY A 151 -4.75 -17.70 -6.55
C GLY A 151 -5.96 -18.50 -6.06
N GLN A 152 -5.82 -19.43 -5.11
CA GLN A 152 -6.98 -20.12 -4.53
C GLN A 152 -7.66 -19.32 -3.43
N VAL A 153 -6.89 -18.61 -2.61
CA VAL A 153 -7.41 -17.77 -1.53
C VAL A 153 -7.15 -16.30 -1.84
N TRP A 154 -8.18 -15.47 -1.73
CA TRP A 154 -8.12 -14.04 -2.05
C TRP A 154 -8.52 -13.22 -0.83
N CYS A 155 -7.99 -12.00 -0.70
CA CYS A 155 -8.56 -11.03 0.22
C CYS A 155 -8.71 -9.64 -0.39
N PHE A 156 -9.74 -8.94 0.09
CA PHE A 156 -10.09 -7.59 -0.35
C PHE A 156 -10.80 -6.85 0.78
N ASP A 157 -10.50 -5.56 0.97
CA ASP A 157 -11.11 -4.74 2.01
C ASP A 157 -12.02 -3.65 1.44
N THR A 158 -12.98 -3.21 2.24
CA THR A 158 -14.07 -2.33 1.80
C THR A 158 -14.68 -1.61 3.02
N PRO A 159 -15.22 -0.38 2.86
CA PRO A 159 -15.72 0.45 3.98
C PRO A 159 -17.09 -0.02 4.50
N PHE A 160 -17.41 -1.31 4.43
CA PHE A 160 -18.71 -1.84 4.86
C PHE A 160 -18.96 -1.64 6.34
N GLN A 161 -20.14 -1.13 6.66
CA GLN A 161 -20.70 -1.21 8.01
C GLN A 161 -21.03 -2.68 8.35
N LYS A 162 -20.69 -3.07 9.59
CA LYS A 162 -20.87 -4.44 10.15
C LYS A 162 -22.28 -5.02 9.94
N LEU A 163 -23.31 -4.17 9.84
CA LEU A 163 -24.72 -4.54 9.72
C LEU A 163 -25.09 -5.33 8.45
N ARG A 164 -24.27 -5.31 7.38
CA ARG A 164 -24.58 -6.00 6.10
C ARG A 164 -23.86 -7.33 5.89
N GLN A 165 -23.09 -7.82 6.87
CA GLN A 165 -22.41 -9.12 6.79
C GLN A 165 -23.38 -10.26 6.46
N ASN A 166 -24.56 -10.26 7.10
CA ASN A 166 -25.57 -11.32 6.95
C ASN A 166 -26.19 -11.34 5.55
N GLU A 167 -26.33 -10.19 4.88
CA GLU A 167 -26.81 -10.13 3.50
C GLU A 167 -25.80 -10.82 2.57
N MET A 168 -24.51 -10.53 2.72
CA MET A 168 -23.46 -11.17 1.90
C MET A 168 -23.37 -12.68 2.14
N LEU A 169 -23.30 -13.14 3.40
CA LEU A 169 -23.24 -14.56 3.73
C LEU A 169 -24.44 -15.34 3.17
N SER A 170 -25.63 -14.72 3.13
CA SER A 170 -26.84 -15.33 2.58
C SER A 170 -26.84 -15.50 1.05
N SER A 171 -26.02 -14.72 0.34
CA SER A 171 -25.82 -14.78 -1.11
C SER A 171 -24.73 -15.78 -1.50
N PHE A 172 -23.58 -15.76 -0.83
CA PHE A 172 -22.46 -16.67 -1.10
C PHE A 172 -22.80 -18.14 -0.75
N GLY A 173 -23.42 -18.39 0.41
CA GLY A 173 -23.61 -19.75 0.94
C GLY A 173 -24.62 -20.65 0.20
N LYS A 174 -25.14 -20.26 -0.96
CA LYS A 174 -26.17 -21.01 -1.71
C LYS A 174 -25.74 -21.52 -3.09
N HIS A 175 -24.68 -20.95 -3.66
CA HIS A 175 -24.22 -21.29 -5.00
C HIS A 175 -22.69 -21.37 -5.00
N PRO A 176 -22.08 -22.57 -5.11
CA PRO A 176 -20.62 -22.68 -5.19
C PRO A 176 -20.03 -22.04 -6.46
N ASP A 177 -20.89 -21.60 -7.38
CA ASP A 177 -20.52 -21.08 -8.69
C ASP A 177 -20.92 -19.61 -8.98
N SER A 178 -21.65 -18.84 -8.14
CA SER A 178 -22.06 -17.46 -8.58
C SER A 178 -22.48 -16.37 -7.57
N GLU A 179 -22.00 -15.15 -7.89
CA GLU A 179 -22.59 -13.79 -7.83
C GLU A 179 -22.74 -12.94 -6.54
N LEU A 180 -22.32 -11.66 -6.69
CA LEU A 180 -22.70 -10.51 -5.87
C LEU A 180 -23.34 -9.43 -6.76
N ILE A 181 -24.68 -9.30 -6.72
CA ILE A 181 -25.40 -8.22 -7.42
C ILE A 181 -25.75 -7.10 -6.42
N GLY A 182 -24.87 -6.10 -6.35
CA GLY A 182 -24.94 -4.94 -5.45
C GLY A 182 -24.39 -3.63 -6.06
N GLN A 183 -25.03 -3.01 -7.06
CA GLN A 183 -25.77 -1.73 -6.90
C GLN A 183 -25.12 -0.48 -6.12
N LEU A 184 -25.22 0.85 -6.44
CA LEU A 184 -24.58 2.10 -5.80
C LEU A 184 -25.19 2.78 -4.50
N TRP A 185 -24.56 3.73 -3.80
CA TRP A 185 -25.06 5.14 -3.57
C TRP A 185 -23.81 5.94 -3.17
N ARG A 186 -23.67 7.17 -3.65
CA ARG A 186 -22.36 7.83 -3.72
C ARG A 186 -21.94 8.47 -2.38
N THR A 187 -20.66 8.33 -2.07
CA THR A 187 -19.85 9.40 -1.45
C THR A 187 -18.66 9.69 -2.36
N TYR A 188 -18.58 10.93 -2.85
CA TYR A 188 -17.45 11.40 -3.65
C TYR A 188 -16.28 11.73 -2.72
N ASP A 189 -15.38 10.76 -2.54
CA ASP A 189 -13.99 10.92 -2.13
C ASP A 189 -13.05 11.29 -3.29
N GLY A 190 -12.91 12.57 -3.70
CA GLY A 190 -11.97 12.99 -4.75
C GLY A 190 -10.48 12.69 -4.49
N ASP A 191 -10.09 12.36 -3.26
CA ASP A 191 -8.72 12.02 -2.87
C ASP A 191 -8.53 10.50 -2.70
N ASN A 192 -8.08 9.79 -3.75
CA ASN A 192 -7.66 8.37 -3.68
C ASN A 192 -6.46 8.10 -2.73
N PHE A 193 -6.00 9.12 -2.01
CA PHE A 193 -5.01 9.03 -0.92
C PHE A 193 -5.63 8.98 0.48
N ARG A 194 -6.96 8.98 0.67
CA ARG A 194 -7.57 9.16 2.01
C ARG A 194 -7.37 8.07 3.05
N ILE A 195 -6.91 6.87 2.69
CA ILE A 195 -6.43 5.90 3.69
C ILE A 195 -5.15 6.42 4.37
N LYS A 196 -4.34 7.21 3.64
CA LYS A 196 -3.21 7.98 4.18
C LYS A 196 -3.65 9.38 4.70
N ALA A 197 -4.54 10.09 4.00
CA ALA A 197 -4.86 11.50 4.30
C ALA A 197 -6.01 11.76 5.30
N GLY A 198 -6.73 10.73 5.76
CA GLY A 198 -7.87 10.89 6.69
C GLY A 198 -7.50 11.24 8.13
N TYR A 199 -6.22 11.11 8.50
CA TYR A 199 -5.79 11.07 9.90
C TYR A 199 -4.71 12.09 10.24
N LYS A 200 -4.82 12.67 11.45
CA LYS A 200 -3.68 13.34 12.09
C LYS A 200 -2.51 12.37 12.17
N ALA A 201 -1.29 12.90 12.21
CA ALA A 201 -0.06 12.10 12.36
C ALA A 201 -0.27 10.92 13.32
N THR A 202 -0.06 9.71 12.82
CA THR A 202 -0.38 8.46 13.52
C THR A 202 0.48 8.40 14.77
N LYS A 203 -0.17 8.63 15.91
CA LYS A 203 0.41 8.59 17.24
C LYS A 203 -0.69 8.11 18.17
N ALA A 204 -0.40 7.06 18.94
CA ALA A 204 -1.34 6.49 19.89
C ALA A 204 -1.98 7.58 20.79
N GLY A 205 -3.31 7.55 20.90
CA GLY A 205 -4.12 8.53 21.63
C GLY A 205 -4.80 9.60 20.77
N ASN A 206 -4.77 9.51 19.44
CA ASN A 206 -5.59 10.33 18.53
C ASN A 206 -6.86 9.57 18.12
N ASP A 207 -8.05 9.99 18.59
CA ASP A 207 -9.31 9.33 18.23
C ASP A 207 -9.66 9.47 16.74
N ASN A 208 -10.07 8.35 16.13
CA ASN A 208 -10.57 8.27 14.76
C ASN A 208 -12.07 8.64 14.70
N LYS A 209 -12.52 9.27 13.60
CA LYS A 209 -13.92 9.68 13.35
C LYS A 209 -14.72 8.72 12.45
N PHE A 210 -14.10 7.70 11.89
CA PHE A 210 -14.72 6.76 10.95
C PHE A 210 -14.72 5.34 11.50
N ASP A 211 -15.77 4.57 11.18
CA ASP A 211 -15.77 3.12 11.40
C ASP A 211 -14.59 2.49 10.61
N PRO A 212 -13.80 1.59 11.22
CA PRO A 212 -12.71 0.96 10.51
C PRO A 212 -13.25 -0.01 9.43
N PRO A 213 -12.56 -0.12 8.29
CA PRO A 213 -12.90 -1.07 7.23
C PRO A 213 -12.90 -2.52 7.73
N SER A 214 -13.50 -3.40 6.91
CA SER A 214 -13.47 -4.85 7.13
C SER A 214 -12.80 -5.53 5.95
N LEU A 215 -11.96 -6.51 6.26
CA LEU A 215 -11.28 -7.36 5.29
C LEU A 215 -12.13 -8.61 5.06
N TYR A 216 -12.27 -9.00 3.81
CA TYR A 216 -12.93 -10.23 3.41
C TYR A 216 -11.90 -11.18 2.82
N ILE A 217 -12.05 -12.47 3.13
CA ILE A 217 -11.21 -13.55 2.63
C ILE A 217 -12.11 -14.56 1.94
N LEU A 218 -11.83 -14.85 0.67
CA LEU A 218 -12.57 -15.79 -0.17
C LEU A 218 -11.68 -17.00 -0.48
N ASP A 219 -12.10 -18.18 -0.02
CA ASP A 219 -11.56 -19.46 -0.51
C ASP A 219 -12.33 -19.87 -1.78
N ARG A 220 -11.67 -19.90 -2.94
CA ARG A 220 -12.30 -20.25 -4.23
C ARG A 220 -12.57 -21.75 -4.41
N LYS A 221 -12.05 -22.60 -3.53
CA LYS A 221 -12.22 -24.05 -3.58
C LYS A 221 -13.45 -24.49 -2.79
N SER A 222 -13.70 -23.90 -1.62
CA SER A 222 -14.93 -24.14 -0.85
C SER A 222 -16.06 -23.16 -1.18
N GLY A 223 -15.72 -21.94 -1.61
CA GLY A 223 -16.67 -20.83 -1.73
C GLY A 223 -16.87 -20.06 -0.42
N ASP A 224 -16.11 -20.38 0.63
CA ASP A 224 -16.24 -19.73 1.94
C ASP A 224 -15.79 -18.27 1.89
N LEU A 225 -16.61 -17.38 2.47
CA LEU A 225 -16.30 -15.96 2.63
C LEU A 225 -16.23 -15.59 4.11
N THR A 226 -15.02 -15.39 4.61
CA THR A 226 -14.75 -14.96 5.98
C THR A 226 -14.61 -13.44 6.05
N MET A 227 -15.21 -12.80 7.05
CA MET A 227 -15.00 -11.38 7.37
C MET A 227 -14.10 -11.25 8.60
N ILE A 228 -13.06 -10.43 8.51
CA ILE A 228 -12.31 -9.92 9.66
C ILE A 228 -12.69 -8.45 9.89
N PRO A 229 -13.35 -8.11 11.01
CA PRO A 229 -13.70 -6.72 11.32
C PRO A 229 -12.48 -5.93 11.82
N ASN A 230 -12.45 -4.62 11.55
CA ASN A 230 -11.31 -3.75 11.83
C ASN A 230 -10.01 -4.34 11.27
N ALA A 231 -10.01 -4.51 9.96
CA ALA A 231 -8.91 -5.06 9.17
C ALA A 231 -9.00 -4.50 7.74
N PHE A 232 -7.86 -4.18 7.14
CA PHE A 232 -7.75 -3.76 5.73
C PHE A 232 -6.34 -4.01 5.21
N ASP A 233 -6.13 -3.78 3.91
CA ASP A 233 -4.79 -3.83 3.29
C ASP A 233 -4.11 -5.18 3.61
N GLY A 234 -4.86 -6.23 3.29
CA GLY A 234 -4.53 -7.61 3.64
C GLY A 234 -3.64 -8.28 2.60
N THR A 235 -2.75 -9.15 3.06
CA THR A 235 -1.98 -10.07 2.21
C THR A 235 -2.09 -11.52 2.69
N ILE A 236 -2.33 -12.43 1.73
CA ILE A 236 -2.43 -13.87 1.98
C ILE A 236 -1.03 -14.49 1.93
N SER A 237 -0.75 -15.43 2.84
CA SER A 237 0.51 -16.18 2.85
C SER A 237 0.67 -17.01 1.57
N PRO A 238 1.90 -17.34 1.14
CA PRO A 238 2.12 -18.07 -0.11
C PRO A 238 1.41 -19.43 -0.17
N ASP A 239 1.25 -20.08 0.99
CA ASP A 239 0.56 -21.36 1.21
C ASP A 239 -0.96 -21.25 1.41
N GLY A 240 -1.53 -20.03 1.41
CA GLY A 240 -2.96 -19.80 1.54
C GLY A 240 -3.56 -20.09 2.92
N ARG A 241 -2.76 -20.11 3.99
CA ARG A 241 -3.23 -20.51 5.34
C ARG A 241 -3.38 -19.34 6.31
N LYS A 242 -2.62 -18.26 6.12
CA LYS A 242 -2.57 -17.08 6.98
C LYS A 242 -2.88 -15.82 6.19
N VAL A 243 -3.38 -14.81 6.88
CA VAL A 243 -3.50 -13.44 6.40
C VAL A 243 -2.70 -12.52 7.32
N ILE A 244 -2.03 -11.53 6.76
CA ILE A 244 -1.54 -10.35 7.49
C ILE A 244 -2.36 -9.16 7.02
N PHE A 245 -2.77 -8.28 7.94
CA PHE A 245 -3.58 -7.11 7.65
C PHE A 245 -3.24 -5.95 8.58
N VAL A 246 -3.60 -4.74 8.15
CA VAL A 246 -3.52 -3.55 8.99
C VAL A 246 -4.76 -3.48 9.88
N ARG A 247 -4.57 -3.23 11.17
CA ARG A 247 -5.65 -2.98 12.14
C ARG A 247 -5.40 -1.69 12.90
N GLU A 248 -6.47 -0.91 13.08
CA GLU A 248 -6.44 0.28 13.91
C GLU A 248 -6.62 -0.09 15.39
N THR A 249 -5.80 0.46 16.27
CA THR A 249 -6.00 0.38 17.73
C THR A 249 -5.54 1.68 18.41
N LYS A 250 -6.49 2.40 19.01
CA LYS A 250 -6.27 3.66 19.77
C LYS A 250 -5.56 4.76 18.95
N GLY A 251 -5.87 4.85 17.67
CA GLY A 251 -5.30 5.83 16.73
C GLY A 251 -3.96 5.44 16.12
N ASN A 252 -3.47 4.22 16.38
CA ASN A 252 -2.30 3.65 15.71
C ASN A 252 -2.71 2.54 14.73
N TYR A 253 -1.87 2.32 13.71
CA TYR A 253 -2.05 1.28 12.70
C TYR A 253 -0.91 0.28 12.83
N ASP A 254 -1.24 -0.95 13.17
CA ASP A 254 -0.27 -2.02 13.38
C ASP A 254 -0.59 -3.20 12.47
N LEU A 255 0.42 -4.01 12.17
CA LEU A 255 0.25 -5.25 11.42
C LEU A 255 -0.19 -6.36 12.36
N TRP A 256 -1.21 -7.09 11.95
CA TRP A 256 -1.76 -8.24 12.66
C TRP A 256 -1.84 -9.43 11.71
N MET A 257 -1.64 -10.63 12.25
CA MET A 257 -1.70 -11.89 11.52
C MET A 257 -2.83 -12.76 12.09
N GLN A 258 -3.56 -13.47 11.22
CA GLN A 258 -4.54 -14.47 11.64
C GLN A 258 -4.50 -15.70 10.74
N GLU A 259 -4.74 -16.88 11.31
CA GLU A 259 -5.05 -18.10 10.54
C GLU A 259 -6.41 -17.94 9.83
N ILE A 260 -6.49 -18.30 8.55
CA ILE A 260 -7.69 -18.05 7.71
C ILE A 260 -8.91 -18.86 8.17
N ASN A 261 -8.69 -19.96 8.90
CA ASN A 261 -9.75 -20.74 9.56
C ASN A 261 -10.34 -20.05 10.82
N GLY A 262 -9.97 -18.80 11.11
CA GLY A 262 -10.43 -18.04 12.28
C GLY A 262 -9.64 -18.35 13.56
N GLY A 263 -8.48 -19.00 13.45
CA GLY A 263 -7.59 -19.35 14.56
C GLY A 263 -6.87 -18.16 15.20
N GLU A 264 -5.67 -18.41 15.72
CA GLU A 264 -4.91 -17.45 16.53
C GLU A 264 -4.70 -16.11 15.81
N LEU A 265 -4.89 -15.03 16.57
CA LEU A 265 -4.72 -13.64 16.14
C LEU A 265 -3.51 -13.05 16.87
N VAL A 266 -2.47 -12.68 16.12
CA VAL A 266 -1.17 -12.24 16.64
C VAL A 266 -0.87 -10.82 16.15
N GLN A 267 -0.42 -9.93 17.05
CA GLN A 267 0.12 -8.62 16.68
C GLN A 267 1.59 -8.77 16.26
N LEU A 268 1.95 -8.24 15.09
CA LEU A 268 3.31 -8.33 14.53
C LEU A 268 4.15 -7.06 14.76
N THR A 269 3.51 -5.89 14.82
CA THR A 269 4.17 -4.60 15.10
C THR A 269 3.44 -3.85 16.21
N ASP A 270 4.17 -3.06 16.98
CA ASP A 270 3.66 -2.28 18.13
C ASP A 270 4.29 -0.88 18.22
N SER A 271 4.79 -0.37 17.09
CA SER A 271 5.52 0.90 17.05
C SER A 271 4.56 2.07 17.33
N PRO A 272 5.00 3.20 17.94
CA PRO A 272 4.11 4.34 18.24
C PRO A 272 3.65 5.13 17.00
N PHE A 273 3.88 4.57 15.80
CA PHE A 273 3.67 5.10 14.47
C PHE A 273 3.11 4.00 13.56
N GLY A 274 2.47 4.40 12.46
CA GLY A 274 1.71 3.49 11.61
C GLY A 274 2.56 2.61 10.69
N ASP A 275 2.18 1.34 10.62
CA ASP A 275 2.70 0.31 9.71
C ASP A 275 1.58 -0.19 8.77
N PHE A 276 1.90 -0.34 7.47
CA PHE A 276 0.94 -0.50 6.37
C PHE A 276 1.47 -1.40 5.25
N GLU A 277 0.64 -1.70 4.25
CA GLU A 277 0.99 -2.34 2.96
C GLU A 277 1.89 -3.58 3.12
N PRO A 278 1.44 -4.60 3.90
CA PRO A 278 2.20 -5.82 4.16
C PRO A 278 2.32 -6.70 2.90
N ALA A 279 3.46 -7.35 2.71
CA ALA A 279 3.70 -8.31 1.64
C ALA A 279 4.60 -9.47 2.08
N TRP A 280 4.08 -10.70 2.00
CA TRP A 280 4.81 -11.92 2.32
C TRP A 280 5.98 -12.18 1.35
N SER A 281 7.08 -12.72 1.88
CA SER A 281 8.11 -13.35 1.06
C SER A 281 7.59 -14.65 0.43
N PRO A 282 8.11 -15.06 -0.76
CA PRO A 282 7.65 -16.28 -1.43
C PRO A 282 7.88 -17.57 -0.62
N ASP A 283 8.83 -17.52 0.33
CA ASP A 283 9.17 -18.61 1.26
C ASP A 283 8.35 -18.58 2.58
N GLY A 284 7.49 -17.57 2.78
CA GLY A 284 6.68 -17.41 3.99
C GLY A 284 7.47 -17.05 5.28
N SER A 285 8.78 -16.77 5.18
CA SER A 285 9.64 -16.51 6.35
C SER A 285 9.72 -15.04 6.77
N ARG A 286 9.40 -14.11 5.86
CA ARG A 286 9.61 -12.67 6.00
C ARG A 286 8.40 -11.88 5.48
N VAL A 287 8.25 -10.67 5.95
CA VAL A 287 7.17 -9.74 5.58
C VAL A 287 7.78 -8.38 5.29
N LEU A 288 7.56 -7.84 4.10
CA LEU A 288 7.82 -6.44 3.82
C LEU A 288 6.62 -5.62 4.28
N PHE A 289 6.86 -4.37 4.68
CA PHE A 289 5.80 -3.43 4.99
C PHE A 289 6.28 -1.99 4.88
N VAL A 290 5.35 -1.06 4.88
CA VAL A 290 5.58 0.38 4.84
C VAL A 290 5.45 0.94 6.24
N SER A 291 6.35 1.81 6.67
CA SER A 291 6.24 2.50 7.95
C SER A 291 6.45 4.01 7.80
N ASN A 292 5.78 4.79 8.66
CA ASN A 292 6.00 6.23 8.82
C ASN A 292 6.78 6.58 10.12
N ARG A 293 7.41 5.60 10.78
CA ARG A 293 8.14 5.80 12.04
C ARG A 293 9.33 6.76 11.94
N ASP A 294 10.02 6.81 10.81
CA ASP A 294 11.14 7.74 10.57
C ASP A 294 10.73 9.19 10.27
N SER A 295 9.43 9.41 10.07
CA SER A 295 8.88 10.72 9.72
C SER A 295 7.96 11.28 10.82
N ALA A 296 7.98 10.67 12.00
CA ALA A 296 7.14 10.97 13.15
C ALA A 296 5.64 10.89 12.84
N GLY A 297 5.22 9.86 12.10
CA GLY A 297 3.82 9.64 11.75
C GLY A 297 3.36 10.36 10.47
N ALA A 298 4.28 10.90 9.67
CA ALA A 298 3.92 11.60 8.44
C ALA A 298 3.70 10.62 7.29
N VAL A 299 2.43 10.37 6.98
CA VAL A 299 1.94 9.54 5.86
C VAL A 299 2.44 9.95 4.47
N THR A 300 2.94 11.18 4.31
CA THR A 300 3.57 11.72 3.10
C THR A 300 5.09 11.54 3.07
N ARG A 301 5.66 10.75 4.00
CA ARG A 301 7.09 10.42 4.10
C ARG A 301 7.24 9.02 4.72
N THR A 302 7.34 7.99 3.90
CA THR A 302 7.33 6.59 4.32
C THR A 302 8.58 5.84 3.88
N SER A 303 8.87 4.71 4.53
CA SER A 303 10.01 3.85 4.22
C SER A 303 9.61 2.38 4.24
N ILE A 304 10.25 1.57 3.41
CA ILE A 304 10.06 0.12 3.39
C ILE A 304 10.86 -0.50 4.53
N TYR A 305 10.23 -1.44 5.22
CA TYR A 305 10.78 -2.27 6.27
C TYR A 305 10.59 -3.75 5.93
N MET A 306 11.35 -4.60 6.62
CA MET A 306 11.26 -6.06 6.56
C MET A 306 11.23 -6.62 7.98
N MET A 307 10.25 -7.48 8.26
CA MET A 307 10.22 -8.33 9.45
C MET A 307 10.63 -9.75 9.08
N ASP A 308 11.46 -10.38 9.88
CA ASP A 308 11.68 -11.83 9.88
C ASP A 308 10.78 -12.48 10.93
N LEU A 309 9.92 -13.40 10.51
CA LEU A 309 8.87 -13.99 11.36
C LEU A 309 9.37 -15.11 12.28
N ASN A 310 10.59 -15.61 12.06
CA ASN A 310 11.19 -16.62 12.94
C ASN A 310 11.88 -15.96 14.15
N THR A 311 12.40 -14.76 13.96
CA THR A 311 13.18 -14.01 14.96
C THR A 311 12.45 -12.80 15.54
N ASN A 312 11.32 -12.40 14.93
CA ASN A 312 10.62 -11.12 15.16
C ASN A 312 11.52 -9.89 14.97
N SER A 313 12.62 -10.01 14.22
CA SER A 313 13.53 -8.89 13.98
C SER A 313 13.02 -8.01 12.84
N ILE A 314 13.11 -6.68 13.03
CA ILE A 314 12.64 -5.67 12.07
C ILE A 314 13.83 -4.85 11.56
N THR A 315 13.99 -4.80 10.24
CA THR A 315 15.07 -4.09 9.53
C THR A 315 14.50 -3.03 8.59
N ARG A 316 15.08 -1.84 8.58
CA ARG A 316 14.73 -0.77 7.62
C ARG A 316 15.44 -1.02 6.29
N LEU A 317 14.72 -0.92 5.17
CA LEU A 317 15.29 -1.12 3.83
C LEU A 317 15.52 0.19 3.07
N THR A 318 14.64 1.20 3.20
CA THR A 318 14.78 2.45 2.45
C THR A 318 14.84 3.68 3.35
N ASN A 319 15.57 4.74 2.94
CA ASN A 319 15.87 5.89 3.80
C ASN A 319 15.90 7.27 3.12
N ALA A 320 15.26 7.47 1.96
CA ALA A 320 15.16 8.82 1.39
C ALA A 320 14.28 9.70 2.27
N SER A 321 14.87 10.75 2.83
CA SER A 321 14.24 11.56 3.87
C SER A 321 12.91 12.24 3.47
N ARG A 322 12.64 12.39 2.17
CA ARG A 322 11.47 13.08 1.60
C ARG A 322 10.55 12.19 0.76
N ALA A 323 10.96 10.96 0.44
CA ALA A 323 10.20 10.09 -0.45
C ALA A 323 8.98 9.49 0.26
N VAL A 324 8.01 9.09 -0.54
CA VAL A 324 6.98 8.14 -0.14
C VAL A 324 7.31 6.84 -0.84
N ASP A 325 7.76 5.84 -0.08
CA ASP A 325 7.93 4.48 -0.59
C ASP A 325 6.72 3.64 -0.17
N GLY A 326 6.13 2.90 -1.11
CA GLY A 326 4.89 2.13 -0.90
C GLY A 326 4.78 0.87 -1.76
N GLY A 327 3.76 0.06 -1.49
CA GLY A 327 3.40 -1.18 -2.18
C GLY A 327 4.60 -2.09 -2.39
N PRO A 328 5.29 -2.53 -1.34
CA PRO A 328 6.42 -3.43 -1.47
C PRO A 328 5.95 -4.82 -1.94
N ALA A 329 6.75 -5.46 -2.78
CA ALA A 329 6.59 -6.87 -3.15
C ALA A 329 7.95 -7.52 -3.40
N TRP A 330 8.02 -8.83 -3.26
CA TRP A 330 9.25 -9.59 -3.53
C TRP A 330 9.33 -9.95 -5.01
N MET A 331 10.38 -9.48 -5.69
CA MET A 331 10.69 -9.88 -7.07
C MET A 331 11.34 -11.27 -7.11
N ASP A 332 12.22 -11.54 -6.14
CA ASP A 332 12.84 -12.83 -5.87
C ASP A 332 13.22 -12.93 -4.38
N LYS A 333 14.11 -13.86 -3.98
CA LYS A 333 14.53 -14.08 -2.59
C LYS A 333 15.33 -12.93 -1.94
N ASP A 334 16.02 -12.12 -2.76
CA ASP A 334 16.96 -11.06 -2.36
C ASP A 334 16.62 -9.70 -3.02
N THR A 335 15.71 -9.64 -4.01
CA THR A 335 15.24 -8.40 -4.66
C THR A 335 13.83 -8.00 -4.23
N VAL A 336 13.67 -6.76 -3.79
CA VAL A 336 12.39 -6.10 -3.45
C VAL A 336 12.02 -5.12 -4.56
N VAL A 337 10.75 -5.05 -4.94
CA VAL A 337 10.17 -3.96 -5.74
C VAL A 337 9.17 -3.17 -4.92
N PHE A 338 9.03 -1.88 -5.23
CA PHE A 338 8.13 -0.96 -4.55
C PHE A 338 7.80 0.22 -5.48
N HIS A 339 6.74 0.97 -5.22
CA HIS A 339 6.46 2.22 -5.91
C HIS A 339 6.98 3.42 -5.11
N SER A 340 7.51 4.43 -5.79
CA SER A 340 8.03 5.63 -5.12
C SER A 340 8.07 6.86 -6.04
N ASN A 341 7.90 8.03 -5.43
CA ASN A 341 7.97 9.35 -6.07
C ASN A 341 9.39 9.95 -6.08
N ARG A 342 10.44 9.14 -5.85
CA ARG A 342 11.84 9.52 -6.00
C ARG A 342 12.17 9.97 -7.43
N ASP A 343 13.12 10.89 -7.54
CA ASP A 343 13.71 11.25 -8.84
C ASP A 343 14.65 10.15 -9.38
N PRO A 344 14.52 9.72 -10.66
CA PRO A 344 15.37 8.70 -11.28
C PRO A 344 16.88 8.98 -11.24
N GLU A 345 17.30 10.25 -11.33
CA GLU A 345 18.70 10.67 -11.37
C GLU A 345 19.25 10.97 -9.97
N LYS A 346 18.38 11.38 -9.03
CA LYS A 346 18.74 11.78 -7.66
C LYS A 346 17.88 11.09 -6.58
N PRO A 347 17.89 9.75 -6.52
CA PRO A 347 16.89 8.95 -5.79
C PRO A 347 16.87 9.08 -4.26
N GLN A 348 17.85 9.74 -3.63
CA GLN A 348 17.86 9.96 -2.17
C GLN A 348 17.52 11.40 -1.76
N THR A 349 17.52 12.36 -2.70
CA THR A 349 17.44 13.79 -2.38
C THR A 349 16.29 14.51 -3.08
N GLU A 350 15.96 14.14 -4.32
CA GLU A 350 14.93 14.80 -5.13
C GLU A 350 13.71 13.88 -5.36
N LEU A 351 12.59 14.50 -5.73
CA LEU A 351 11.32 13.84 -5.99
C LEU A 351 10.75 14.27 -7.35
N THR A 352 9.98 13.38 -7.98
CA THR A 352 9.12 13.69 -9.12
C THR A 352 7.67 13.94 -8.68
N SER A 353 6.88 14.57 -9.55
CA SER A 353 5.44 14.75 -9.34
C SER A 353 4.62 13.48 -9.50
N GLY A 354 5.19 12.46 -10.17
CA GLY A 354 4.57 11.15 -10.39
C GLY A 354 5.36 10.00 -9.78
N TRP A 355 4.81 8.81 -9.91
CA TRP A 355 5.23 7.58 -9.25
C TRP A 355 5.78 6.55 -10.22
N ASN A 356 6.87 5.91 -9.82
CA ASN A 356 7.57 4.92 -10.64
C ASN A 356 7.76 3.62 -9.84
N ILE A 357 7.98 2.49 -10.52
CA ILE A 357 8.39 1.25 -9.85
C ILE A 357 9.91 1.24 -9.70
N TRP A 358 10.35 1.00 -8.48
CA TRP A 358 11.75 0.90 -8.06
C TRP A 358 12.06 -0.53 -7.65
N GLN A 359 13.35 -0.86 -7.67
CA GLN A 359 13.88 -2.10 -7.10
C GLN A 359 14.99 -1.81 -6.09
N LEU A 360 15.11 -2.67 -5.10
CA LEU A 360 16.13 -2.69 -4.05
C LEU A 360 16.72 -4.10 -3.96
N LYS A 361 18.03 -4.22 -3.83
CA LYS A 361 18.71 -5.52 -3.63
C LYS A 361 19.26 -5.64 -2.21
N LEU A 362 18.97 -6.76 -1.55
CA LEU A 362 19.41 -7.05 -0.18
C LEU A 362 20.87 -7.53 -0.11
N LYS A 363 21.46 -7.93 -1.25
CA LYS A 363 22.85 -8.43 -1.41
C LYS A 363 23.40 -8.05 -2.78
#